data_AF-A0A9Q4CMM1-F1
#
_entry.id   AF-A0A9Q4CMM1-F1
#
_cell.length_a   1.000
_cell.length_b   1.000
_cell.length_c   1.000
_cell.angle_alpha   90.00
_cell.angle_beta   90.00
_cell.angle_gamma   90.00
#
_symmetry.space_group_name_H-M   'P 1'
#
loop_
_entity.id
_entity.type
_entity.pdbx_description
1 polymer ?
#
loop_
_entity_poly.entity_id
_entity_poly.type
_entity_poly.pdbx_seq_one_letter_code
_entity_poly.pdbx_strand_id
1 'polypeptide(L)'
;MSWGLILALTLMLFSLRFIFLIPGLPLRLPVFIQQALTYSAPCLLVAICAPIVLLEEQQFRDISDNPYLWGTLFCIITARLIKNTLLTVVLTLVFFYTLIYLF
;
A
#
# COMPACT_ATOMS: atom_id res chain seq x y z
N MET A 1 10.95 13.85 -24.54
CA MET A 1 10.19 12.58 -24.55
C MET A 1 9.63 12.23 -23.15
N SER A 2 8.98 13.20 -22.48
CA SER A 2 8.38 12.97 -21.14
C SER A 2 7.18 13.88 -20.88
N TRP A 3 7.27 15.16 -21.26
CA TRP A 3 6.19 16.16 -21.15
C TRP A 3 4.82 15.69 -21.68
N GLY A 4 4.78 14.99 -22.81
CA GLY A 4 3.54 14.44 -23.38
C GLY A 4 2.90 13.33 -22.50
N LEU A 5 3.73 12.48 -21.87
CA LEU A 5 3.24 11.46 -20.93
C LEU A 5 2.69 12.10 -19.66
N ILE A 6 3.37 13.13 -19.14
CA ILE A 6 2.90 13.88 -17.96
C ILE A 6 1.54 14.53 -18.25
N LEU A 7 1.40 15.23 -19.38
CA LEU A 7 0.12 15.83 -19.79
C LEU A 7 -0.99 14.77 -19.97
N ALA A 8 -0.68 13.63 -20.60
CA ALA A 8 -1.64 12.55 -20.78
C ALA A 8 -2.08 11.93 -19.45
N LEU A 9 -1.15 11.68 -18.52
CA LEU A 9 -1.43 11.17 -17.17
C LEU A 9 -2.23 12.17 -16.34
N THR A 10 -1.86 13.46 -16.37
CA THR A 10 -2.62 14.53 -15.71
C THR A 10 -4.05 14.60 -16.24
N LEU A 11 -4.23 14.56 -17.56
CA LEU A 11 -5.57 14.61 -18.18
C LEU A 11 -6.39 13.36 -17.83
N MET A 12 -5.80 12.17 -17.88
CA MET A 12 -6.47 10.91 -17.52
C MET A 12 -6.90 10.87 -16.05
N LEU A 13 -6.01 11.25 -15.12
CA LEU A 13 -6.32 11.34 -13.68
C LEU A 13 -7.34 12.44 -13.38
N PHE A 14 -7.25 13.58 -14.08
CA PHE A 14 -8.21 14.66 -13.94
C PHE A 14 -9.61 14.21 -14.39
N SER A 15 -9.73 13.58 -15.56
CA SER A 15 -11.00 13.00 -16.04
C SER A 15 -11.55 11.94 -15.08
N LEU A 16 -10.73 11.00 -14.60
CA LEU A 16 -11.15 9.96 -13.66
C LEU A 16 -11.62 10.55 -12.32
N ARG A 17 -10.99 11.64 -11.85
CA ARG A 17 -11.40 12.31 -10.62
C ARG A 17 -12.66 13.16 -10.83
N PHE A 18 -12.74 13.95 -11.89
CA PHE A 18 -13.89 14.82 -12.16
C PHE A 18 -15.17 14.02 -12.46
N ILE A 19 -15.09 12.93 -13.22
CA ILE A 19 -16.27 12.09 -13.51
C ILE A 19 -16.87 11.46 -12.25
N PHE A 20 -16.04 11.22 -11.23
CA PHE A 20 -16.44 10.64 -9.95
C PHE A 20 -16.81 11.70 -8.88
N LEU A 21 -16.34 12.94 -9.04
CA LEU A 21 -16.53 14.03 -8.08
C LEU A 21 -17.83 14.82 -8.29
N ILE A 22 -18.54 14.63 -9.42
CA ILE A 22 -19.84 15.24 -9.67
C ILE A 22 -20.87 14.65 -8.68
N PRO A 23 -21.40 15.45 -7.74
CA PRO A 23 -22.30 14.95 -6.71
C PRO A 23 -23.69 14.71 -7.29
N GLY A 24 -23.97 13.46 -7.66
CA GLY A 24 -25.31 13.03 -8.09
C GLY A 24 -25.44 12.48 -9.51
N LEU A 25 -24.38 11.96 -10.15
CA LEU A 25 -24.63 11.07 -11.30
C LEU A 25 -25.46 9.85 -10.83
N PRO A 26 -26.55 9.49 -11.52
CA PRO A 26 -27.28 8.24 -11.28
C PRO A 26 -26.52 7.04 -11.87
N LEU A 27 -25.19 6.98 -11.67
CA LEU A 27 -24.34 5.84 -11.94
C LEU A 27 -24.72 4.72 -10.97
N ARG A 28 -25.81 3.99 -11.28
CA ARG A 28 -26.14 2.69 -10.70
C ARG A 28 -25.11 1.65 -11.16
N LEU A 29 -23.86 1.82 -10.74
CA LEU A 29 -22.86 0.78 -10.80
C LEU A 29 -23.42 -0.45 -10.06
N PRO A 30 -23.48 -1.63 -10.70
CA PRO A 30 -23.94 -2.83 -10.02
C PRO A 30 -23.05 -3.10 -8.80
N VAL A 31 -23.63 -3.66 -7.75
CA VAL A 31 -22.98 -3.83 -6.43
C VAL A 31 -21.59 -4.48 -6.55
N PHE A 32 -21.45 -5.44 -7.47
CA PHE A 32 -20.18 -6.08 -7.82
C PHE A 32 -19.06 -5.10 -8.21
N ILE A 33 -19.35 -4.10 -9.06
CA ILE A 33 -18.34 -3.13 -9.51
C ILE A 33 -18.01 -2.13 -8.39
N GLN A 34 -18.98 -1.74 -7.57
CA GLN A 34 -18.70 -0.88 -6.39
C GLN A 34 -17.81 -1.62 -5.38
N GLN A 35 -18.10 -2.90 -5.12
CA GLN A 35 -17.28 -3.75 -4.24
C GLN A 35 -15.87 -3.93 -4.81
N ALA A 36 -15.71 -4.24 -6.10
CA ALA A 36 -14.42 -4.34 -6.75
C ALA A 36 -13.59 -3.04 -6.69
N LEU A 37 -14.23 -1.88 -6.93
CA LEU A 37 -13.58 -0.57 -6.81
C LEU A 37 -13.14 -0.26 -5.38
N THR A 38 -13.99 -0.58 -4.39
CA THR A 38 -13.67 -0.38 -2.96
C THR A 38 -12.53 -1.29 -2.49
N TYR A 39 -12.50 -2.54 -2.96
CA TYR A 39 -11.46 -3.51 -2.62
C TYR A 39 -10.14 -3.30 -3.37
N SER A 40 -10.14 -2.50 -4.44
CA SER A 40 -8.94 -2.19 -5.23
C SER A 40 -7.84 -1.52 -4.39
N ALA A 41 -8.20 -0.56 -3.53
CA ALA A 41 -7.24 0.17 -2.70
C ALA A 41 -6.42 -0.74 -1.76
N PRO A 42 -7.02 -1.59 -0.89
CA PRO A 42 -6.24 -2.50 -0.04
C PRO A 42 -5.49 -3.57 -0.84
N CYS A 43 -6.07 -4.12 -1.93
CA CYS A 43 -5.38 -5.08 -2.78
C CYS A 43 -4.13 -4.49 -3.44
N LEU A 44 -4.21 -3.27 -3.97
CA LEU A 44 -3.08 -2.58 -4.58
C LEU A 44 -1.98 -2.26 -3.56
N LEU A 45 -2.36 -1.89 -2.34
CA LEU A 45 -1.42 -1.65 -1.23
C LEU A 45 -0.65 -2.94 -0.88
N VAL A 46 -1.34 -4.08 -0.77
CA VAL A 46 -0.70 -5.39 -0.56
C VAL A 46 0.16 -5.78 -1.76
N ALA A 47 -0.28 -5.56 -3.00
CA ALA A 47 0.47 -5.90 -4.21
C ALA A 47 1.76 -5.07 -4.36
N ILE A 48 1.82 -3.85 -3.82
CA ILE A 48 3.04 -3.04 -3.77
C ILE A 48 3.93 -3.46 -2.58
N CYS A 49 3.36 -3.65 -1.39
CA CYS A 49 4.15 -3.96 -0.20
C CYS A 49 4.73 -5.39 -0.20
N ALA A 50 4.01 -6.40 -0.69
CA ALA A 50 4.46 -7.79 -0.69
C ALA A 50 5.82 -8.01 -1.41
N PRO A 51 6.06 -7.52 -2.64
CA PRO A 51 7.36 -7.67 -3.29
C PRO A 51 8.45 -6.87 -2.59
N ILE A 52 8.18 -5.66 -2.07
CA ILE A 52 9.17 -4.84 -1.33
C ILE A 52 9.72 -5.57 -0.09
N VAL A 53 8.94 -6.50 0.47
CA VAL A 53 9.25 -7.21 1.71
C VAL A 53 9.87 -8.59 1.48
N LEU A 54 9.60 -9.23 0.32
CA LEU A 54 10.11 -10.56 -0.03
C LEU A 54 11.24 -10.56 -1.07
N LEU A 55 11.34 -9.53 -1.92
CA LEU A 55 12.31 -9.44 -3.02
C LEU A 55 13.19 -8.21 -2.83
N GLU A 56 14.50 -8.43 -2.74
CA GLU A 56 15.51 -7.37 -2.76
C GLU A 56 16.47 -7.67 -3.91
N GLU A 57 16.71 -6.70 -4.80
CA GLU A 57 17.63 -6.82 -5.95
C GLU A 57 17.48 -8.13 -6.77
N GLN A 58 16.23 -8.53 -7.03
CA GLN A 58 15.85 -9.73 -7.80
C GLN A 58 16.28 -11.09 -7.23
N GLN A 59 16.76 -11.16 -5.99
CA GLN A 59 17.06 -12.43 -5.32
C GLN A 59 16.11 -12.67 -4.12
N PHE A 60 15.71 -13.92 -3.93
CA PHE A 60 15.07 -14.35 -2.69
C PHE A 60 16.14 -14.38 -1.59
N ARG A 61 16.15 -13.37 -0.71
CA ARG A 61 17.10 -13.33 0.42
C ARG A 61 16.79 -14.44 1.42
N ASP A 62 17.82 -15.05 1.98
CA ASP A 62 17.70 -16.09 3.00
C ASP A 62 16.78 -15.67 4.14
N ILE A 63 15.70 -16.44 4.32
CA ILE A 63 14.52 -16.10 5.12
C ILE A 63 14.88 -15.79 6.58
N SER A 64 16.00 -16.33 7.07
CA SER A 64 16.44 -16.21 8.47
C SER A 64 17.09 -14.87 8.83
N ASP A 65 17.59 -14.10 7.85
CA ASP A 65 18.43 -12.89 8.08
C ASP A 65 17.84 -11.62 7.45
N ASN A 66 16.53 -11.62 7.20
CA ASN A 66 15.80 -10.51 6.59
C ASN A 66 15.27 -9.53 7.68
N PRO A 67 15.83 -8.31 7.84
CA PRO A 67 15.27 -7.32 8.77
C PRO A 67 13.85 -6.88 8.37
N TYR A 68 13.56 -6.86 7.06
CA TYR A 68 12.24 -6.52 6.51
C TYR A 68 11.16 -7.59 6.80
N LEU A 69 11.50 -8.88 6.77
CA LEU A 69 10.54 -9.96 7.10
C LEU A 69 10.15 -9.92 8.59
N TRP A 70 11.14 -9.77 9.48
CA TRP A 70 10.87 -9.63 10.92
C TRP A 70 10.09 -8.35 11.25
N GLY A 71 10.47 -7.21 10.63
CA GLY A 71 9.76 -5.94 10.83
C GLY A 71 8.30 -5.98 10.39
N THR A 72 8.00 -6.63 9.26
CA THR A 72 6.61 -6.78 8.79
C THR A 72 5.79 -7.78 9.59
N LEU A 73 6.37 -8.92 9.99
CA LEU A 73 5.69 -9.90 10.84
C LEU A 73 5.36 -9.29 12.21
N PHE A 74 6.29 -8.54 12.81
CA PHE A 74 6.03 -7.75 14.01
C PHE A 74 4.91 -6.72 13.77
N CYS A 75 4.95 -5.97 12.66
CA CYS A 75 3.94 -4.98 12.33
C CYS A 75 2.52 -5.56 12.23
N ILE A 76 2.35 -6.72 11.58
CA ILE A 76 1.06 -7.43 11.48
C ILE A 76 0.55 -7.84 12.87
N ILE A 77 1.42 -8.34 13.75
CA ILE A 77 1.06 -8.71 15.13
C ILE A 77 0.65 -7.46 15.92
N THR A 78 1.47 -6.39 15.92
CA THR A 78 1.18 -5.15 16.64
C THR A 78 -0.13 -4.51 16.18
N ALA A 79 -0.36 -4.44 14.86
CA ALA A 79 -1.59 -3.89 14.29
C ALA A 79 -2.85 -4.69 14.65
N ARG A 80 -2.71 -5.99 14.93
CA ARG A 80 -3.83 -6.82 15.42
C ARG A 80 -4.10 -6.65 16.91
N LEU A 81 -3.07 -6.34 17.72
CA LEU A 81 -3.21 -6.20 19.18
C LEU A 81 -3.65 -4.79 19.61
N ILE A 82 -3.24 -3.74 18.91
CA ILE A 82 -3.37 -2.35 19.37
C ILE A 82 -4.48 -1.62 18.61
N LYS A 83 -5.52 -1.18 19.35
CA LYS A 83 -6.63 -0.38 18.79
C LYS A 83 -6.24 1.05 18.37
N ASN A 84 -5.13 1.58 18.88
CA ASN A 84 -4.64 2.92 18.53
C ASN A 84 -3.64 2.85 17.37
N THR A 85 -4.11 3.22 16.17
CA THR A 85 -3.31 3.19 14.93
C THR A 85 -2.00 4.00 15.02
N LEU A 86 -2.02 5.16 15.68
CA LEU A 86 -0.85 6.03 15.79
C LEU A 86 0.24 5.37 16.65
N LEU A 87 -0.15 4.73 17.75
CA LEU A 87 0.77 4.01 18.63
C LEU A 87 1.34 2.76 17.93
N THR A 88 0.53 2.04 17.15
CA THR A 88 0.98 0.94 16.29
C THR A 88 2.07 1.38 15.32
N VAL A 89 1.87 2.48 14.59
CA VAL A 89 2.87 2.99 13.62
C VAL A 89 4.16 3.38 14.33
N VAL A 90 4.10 4.11 15.44
CA VAL A 90 5.30 4.50 16.20
C VAL A 90 6.06 3.28 16.72
N LEU A 91 5.38 2.31 17.33
CA LEU A 91 6.03 1.14 17.91
C LEU A 91 6.71 0.26 16.85
N THR A 92 6.06 0.08 15.70
CA THR A 92 6.58 -0.72 14.58
C THR A 92 7.73 -0.02 13.87
N LEU A 93 7.70 1.31 13.75
CA LEU A 93 8.80 2.11 13.22
C LEU A 93 10.04 2.03 14.12
N VAL A 94 9.88 2.16 15.45
CA VAL A 94 10.97 2.02 16.42
C VAL A 94 11.59 0.62 16.39
N PHE A 95 10.76 -0.42 16.34
CA PHE A 95 11.23 -1.80 16.21
C PHE A 95 12.03 -2.01 14.92
N PHE A 96 11.51 -1.55 13.78
CA PHE A 96 12.19 -1.65 12.48
C PHE A 96 13.53 -0.91 12.46
N TYR A 97 13.61 0.32 12.98
CA TYR A 97 14.86 1.07 13.11
C TYR A 97 15.87 0.41 14.06
N THR A 98 15.40 -0.26 15.11
CA THR A 98 16.28 -1.00 16.04
C THR A 98 16.89 -2.21 15.32
N LEU A 99 16.08 -2.91 14.52
CA LEU A 99 16.50 -4.09 13.77
C LEU A 99 17.52 -3.74 12.66
N ILE A 100 17.32 -2.61 11.96
CA ILE A 100 18.22 -2.13 10.89
C ILE A 100 19.51 -1.46 11.40
N TYR A 101 19.64 -1.27 12.72
CA TYR A 101 20.87 -0.77 13.36
C TYR A 101 21.66 -1.90 14.05
N LEU A 102 21.00 -3.05 14.30
CA LEU A 102 21.60 -4.24 14.92
C LEU A 102 22.26 -5.19 13.89
N PHE A 103 21.87 -5.07 12.61
CA PHE A 103 22.35 -5.81 11.44
C PHE A 103 22.98 -4.87 10.43
#